data_AF-A0A966YBL2-F1
#
_entry.id   AF-A0A966YBL2-F1
#
_cell.length_a   1.000
_cell.length_b   1.000
_cell.length_c   1.000
_cell.angle_alpha   90.00
_cell.angle_beta   90.00
_cell.angle_gamma   90.00
#
_symmetry.space_group_name_H-M   'P 1'
#
loop_
_entity.id
_entity.type
_entity.pdbx_description
1 polymer ?
#
loop_
_entity_poly.entity_id
_entity_poly.type
_entity_poly.pdbx_seq_one_letter_code
_entity_poly.pdbx_strand_id
1 'polypeptide(L)'
;MPVSNIRPQSASRAAVQQAREAARRSMCSNNLKQIGLGLHNYHDARKAFPRAYKVETSATPFDNMGYWSWAALIAPYMELQTTYDTLGVSTTDPSPALAANQAAFLAPVPAFRCPSDVGPALHNAGIDPGWAIARGTSSGSPNTGLPVSNYLGSNNQAYIRSHTPSNPANGTTGAIGVFFRDKAIKIKDIVDGTSKTLLAGERS
;
A
#
# COMPACT_ATOMS: atom_id res chain seq x y z
N MET A 1 50.98 9.54 37.81
CA MET A 1 49.55 9.21 37.59
C MET A 1 49.15 9.73 36.23
N PRO A 2 48.83 8.89 35.23
CA PRO A 2 48.40 9.39 33.93
C PRO A 2 46.90 9.69 33.97
N VAL A 3 46.54 10.95 33.68
CA VAL A 3 45.15 11.37 33.51
C VAL A 3 44.66 10.81 32.17
N SER A 4 43.87 9.74 32.24
CA SER A 4 43.18 9.16 31.08
C SER A 4 42.19 10.20 30.53
N ASN A 5 42.46 10.66 29.31
CA ASN A 5 41.68 11.65 28.61
C ASN A 5 40.45 10.96 27.98
N ILE A 6 39.36 10.83 28.74
CA ILE A 6 38.09 10.26 28.26
C ILE A 6 37.44 11.28 27.32
N ARG A 7 37.71 11.20 26.01
CA ARG A 7 36.93 11.95 25.02
C ARG A 7 35.47 11.45 25.03
N PRO A 8 34.48 12.34 24.80
CA PRO A 8 33.06 12.00 24.89
C PRO A 8 32.61 11.16 23.68
N GLN A 9 32.82 9.84 23.73
CA GLN A 9 32.38 8.89 22.70
C GLN A 9 30.85 8.75 22.60
N SER A 10 30.10 9.17 23.63
CA SER A 10 28.63 9.09 23.66
C SER A 10 27.95 10.15 22.80
N ALA A 11 28.49 11.38 22.76
CA ALA A 11 27.94 12.49 21.98
C ALA A 11 28.05 12.24 20.46
N SER A 12 29.15 11.64 20.00
CA SER A 12 29.34 11.30 18.58
C SER A 12 28.43 10.14 18.14
N ARG A 13 28.22 9.14 18.98
CA ARG A 13 27.27 8.03 18.71
C ARG A 13 25.83 8.54 18.61
N ALA A 14 25.40 9.42 19.51
CA ALA A 14 24.07 10.02 19.47
C ALA A 14 23.86 10.86 18.18
N ALA A 15 24.85 11.68 17.80
CA ALA A 15 24.80 12.47 16.58
C ALA A 15 24.72 11.59 15.32
N VAL A 16 25.48 10.50 15.25
CA VAL A 16 25.42 9.55 14.11
C VAL A 16 24.04 8.89 14.01
N GLN A 17 23.43 8.52 15.14
CA GLN A 17 22.08 7.93 15.13
C GLN A 17 21.02 8.94 14.71
N GLN A 18 21.11 10.19 15.17
CA GLN A 18 20.21 11.27 14.74
C GLN A 18 20.34 11.54 13.23
N ALA A 19 21.57 11.57 12.70
CA ALA A 19 21.81 11.74 11.27
C ALA A 19 21.23 10.59 10.44
N ARG A 20 21.43 9.34 10.90
CA ARG A 20 20.84 8.15 10.26
C ARG A 20 19.32 8.22 10.26
N GLU A 21 18.70 8.61 11.37
CA GLU A 21 17.25 8.73 11.44
C GLU A 21 16.71 9.84 10.54
N ALA A 22 17.37 10.99 10.50
CA ALA A 22 17.01 12.06 9.57
C ALA A 22 17.06 11.59 8.10
N ALA A 23 18.09 10.83 7.73
CA ALA A 23 18.17 10.21 6.41
C ALA A 23 17.03 9.21 6.17
N ARG A 24 16.69 8.35 7.14
CA ARG A 24 15.57 7.40 7.02
C ARG A 24 14.23 8.08 6.82
N ARG A 25 13.90 9.11 7.60
CA ARG A 25 12.67 9.91 7.41
C ARG A 25 12.62 10.59 6.04
N SER A 26 13.78 11.07 5.57
CA SER A 26 13.88 11.69 4.24
C SER A 26 13.60 10.67 3.13
N MET A 27 14.07 9.43 3.29
CA MET A 27 13.72 8.32 2.39
C MET A 27 12.24 7.97 2.44
N CYS A 28 11.60 7.94 3.62
CA CYS A 28 10.16 7.69 3.73
C CYS A 28 9.33 8.76 2.98
N SER A 29 9.68 10.03 3.16
CA SER A 29 9.07 11.14 2.42
C SER A 29 9.31 11.03 0.91
N ASN A 30 10.49 10.59 0.48
CA ASN A 30 10.80 10.38 -0.94
C ASN A 30 10.00 9.21 -1.52
N ASN A 31 9.83 8.11 -0.80
CA ASN A 31 8.96 7.01 -1.22
C ASN A 31 7.51 7.49 -1.45
N LEU A 32 6.96 8.30 -0.53
CA LEU A 32 5.62 8.88 -0.71
C LEU A 32 5.53 9.78 -1.95
N LYS A 33 6.57 10.59 -2.22
CA LYS A 33 6.64 11.40 -3.45
C LYS A 33 6.68 10.53 -4.70
N GLN A 34 7.48 9.47 -4.71
CA GLN A 34 7.53 8.52 -5.82
C GLN A 34 6.16 7.87 -6.04
N ILE A 35 5.47 7.45 -4.96
CA ILE A 35 4.10 6.92 -5.05
C ILE A 35 3.15 7.94 -5.68
N GLY A 36 3.21 9.21 -5.28
CA GLY A 36 2.44 10.28 -5.91
C GLY A 36 2.72 10.41 -7.41
N LEU A 37 3.99 10.40 -7.81
CA LEU A 37 4.39 10.41 -9.22
C LEU A 37 3.88 9.17 -9.97
N GLY A 38 4.03 7.98 -9.40
CA GLY A 38 3.54 6.73 -9.99
C GLY A 38 2.02 6.74 -10.18
N LEU A 39 1.26 7.32 -9.25
CA LEU A 39 -0.19 7.51 -9.37
C LEU A 39 -0.55 8.48 -10.50
N HIS A 40 0.17 9.59 -10.64
CA HIS A 40 -0.03 10.54 -11.74
C HIS A 40 0.33 9.91 -13.09
N ASN A 41 1.46 9.22 -13.20
CA ASN A 41 1.87 8.53 -14.42
C ASN A 41 0.86 7.41 -14.81
N TYR A 42 0.32 6.69 -13.83
CA TYR A 42 -0.76 5.74 -14.04
C TYR A 42 -2.00 6.44 -14.60
N HIS A 43 -2.39 7.58 -14.00
CA HIS A 43 -3.53 8.37 -14.46
C HIS A 43 -3.31 8.89 -15.88
N ASP A 44 -2.13 9.40 -16.21
CA ASP A 44 -1.82 9.91 -17.55
C ASP A 44 -1.92 8.80 -18.61
N ALA A 45 -1.44 7.59 -18.29
CA ALA A 45 -1.48 6.43 -19.18
C ALA A 45 -2.88 5.80 -19.30
N ARG A 46 -3.63 5.67 -18.20
CA ARG A 46 -4.92 4.95 -18.15
C ARG A 46 -6.16 5.86 -18.07
N LYS A 47 -5.94 7.18 -18.05
CA LYS A 47 -6.96 8.24 -17.95
C LYS A 47 -7.83 8.18 -16.69
N ALA A 48 -7.38 7.45 -15.66
CA ALA A 48 -8.01 7.32 -14.35
C ALA A 48 -6.99 6.83 -13.32
N PHE A 49 -7.21 7.15 -12.04
CA PHE A 49 -6.47 6.55 -10.93
C PHE A 49 -6.83 5.06 -10.77
N PRO A 50 -5.93 4.25 -10.19
CA PRO A 50 -6.22 2.84 -9.97
C PRO A 50 -7.39 2.69 -9.00
N ARG A 51 -8.17 1.62 -9.21
CA ARG A 51 -9.10 1.12 -8.18
C ARG A 51 -8.32 0.75 -6.92
N ALA A 52 -8.96 0.82 -5.75
CA ALA A 52 -8.36 0.41 -4.47
C ALA A 52 -7.83 -1.02 -4.52
N TYR A 53 -8.62 -1.89 -5.12
CA TYR A 53 -8.25 -3.26 -5.43
C TYR A 53 -9.06 -3.80 -6.62
N LYS A 54 -8.47 -4.73 -7.36
CA LYS A 54 -9.13 -5.57 -8.37
C LYS A 54 -9.48 -6.90 -7.72
N VAL A 55 -10.77 -7.23 -7.74
CA VAL A 55 -11.30 -8.50 -7.27
C VAL A 55 -10.98 -9.63 -8.25
N GLU A 56 -10.67 -10.82 -7.74
CA GLU A 56 -10.53 -12.05 -8.52
C GLU A 56 -11.83 -12.37 -9.28
N THR A 57 -11.72 -12.85 -10.52
CA THR A 57 -12.85 -12.97 -11.45
C THR A 57 -13.97 -13.87 -10.92
N SER A 58 -13.62 -14.93 -10.18
CA SER A 58 -14.57 -15.89 -9.62
C SER A 58 -15.04 -15.55 -8.20
N ALA A 59 -14.68 -14.40 -7.64
CA ALA A 59 -15.04 -14.06 -6.27
C ALA A 59 -16.52 -13.66 -6.15
N THR A 60 -17.20 -14.17 -5.12
CA THR A 60 -18.54 -13.73 -4.76
C THR A 60 -18.52 -12.40 -3.97
N PRO A 61 -19.63 -11.66 -3.84
CA PRO A 61 -19.66 -10.43 -3.05
C PRO A 61 -19.29 -10.60 -1.57
N PHE A 62 -19.41 -11.82 -1.04
CA PHE A 62 -19.07 -12.21 0.33
C PHE A 62 -17.66 -12.80 0.45
N ASP A 63 -17.00 -13.03 -0.68
CA ASP A 63 -15.64 -13.51 -0.73
C ASP A 63 -14.68 -12.35 -0.49
N ASN A 64 -14.05 -12.35 0.67
CA ASN A 64 -12.91 -11.49 0.96
C ASN A 64 -11.63 -12.19 0.53
N MET A 65 -11.54 -12.36 -0.79
CA MET A 65 -10.56 -13.14 -1.51
C MET A 65 -9.29 -12.36 -1.86
N GLY A 66 -8.33 -13.05 -2.49
CA GLY A 66 -7.14 -12.41 -3.03
C GLY A 66 -7.48 -11.21 -3.91
N TYR A 67 -6.71 -10.13 -3.74
CA TYR A 67 -6.91 -8.87 -4.42
C TYR A 67 -5.59 -8.31 -4.95
N TRP A 68 -5.63 -7.75 -6.15
CA TRP A 68 -4.56 -6.85 -6.61
C TRP A 68 -4.85 -5.44 -6.11
N SER A 69 -4.08 -4.97 -5.13
CA SER A 69 -4.23 -3.62 -4.58
C SER A 69 -3.77 -2.54 -5.56
N TRP A 70 -4.18 -1.29 -5.32
CA TRP A 70 -3.70 -0.11 -6.05
C TRP A 70 -2.17 -0.06 -6.15
N ALA A 71 -1.46 -0.51 -5.10
CA ALA A 71 0.01 -0.55 -5.07
C ALA A 71 0.57 -1.51 -6.13
N ALA A 72 -0.02 -2.70 -6.27
CA ALA A 72 0.34 -3.63 -7.34
C ALA A 72 0.04 -3.06 -8.73
N LEU A 73 -1.07 -2.32 -8.87
CA LEU A 73 -1.47 -1.71 -10.15
C LEU A 73 -0.54 -0.58 -10.62
N ILE A 74 0.10 0.15 -9.68
CA ILE A 74 1.05 1.21 -10.02
C ILE A 74 2.50 0.75 -10.14
N ALA A 75 2.82 -0.51 -9.81
CA ALA A 75 4.20 -1.01 -9.79
C ALA A 75 5.01 -0.69 -11.09
N PRO A 76 4.44 -0.81 -12.31
CA PRO A 76 5.15 -0.41 -13.54
C PRO A 76 5.58 1.05 -13.59
N TYR A 77 4.91 1.94 -12.86
CA TYR A 77 5.18 3.39 -12.80
C TYR A 77 6.09 3.78 -11.64
N MET A 78 6.62 2.77 -10.94
CA MET A 78 7.47 2.89 -9.76
C MET A 78 8.81 2.16 -9.98
N GLU A 79 9.21 1.92 -11.24
CA GLU A 79 10.38 1.11 -11.60
C GLU A 79 10.32 -0.34 -11.09
N LEU A 80 9.10 -0.89 -10.90
CA LEU A 80 8.86 -2.26 -10.42
C LEU A 80 8.25 -3.16 -11.50
N GLN A 81 8.63 -2.97 -12.77
CA GLN A 81 8.13 -3.75 -13.91
C GLN A 81 8.41 -5.26 -13.73
N THR A 82 9.64 -5.64 -13.36
CA THR A 82 10.00 -7.05 -13.15
C THR A 82 9.13 -7.70 -12.06
N THR A 83 8.86 -6.99 -10.97
CA THR A 83 7.98 -7.49 -9.90
C THR A 83 6.55 -7.62 -10.39
N TYR A 84 6.04 -6.64 -11.14
CA TYR A 84 4.71 -6.67 -11.73
C TYR A 84 4.49 -7.89 -12.64
N ASP A 85 5.48 -8.17 -13.50
CA ASP A 85 5.43 -9.30 -14.44
C ASP A 85 5.56 -10.64 -13.72
N THR A 86 6.50 -10.75 -12.77
CA THR A 86 6.69 -11.98 -11.97
C THR A 86 5.43 -12.33 -11.17
N LEU A 87 4.75 -11.33 -10.63
CA LEU A 87 3.49 -11.52 -9.91
C LEU A 87 2.30 -11.78 -10.84
N GLY A 88 2.43 -11.51 -12.15
CA GLY A 88 1.36 -11.73 -13.13
C GLY A 88 0.15 -10.82 -12.94
N VAL A 89 0.34 -9.59 -12.43
CA VAL A 89 -0.74 -8.69 -11.98
C VAL A 89 -1.76 -8.38 -13.10
N SER A 90 -1.33 -8.33 -14.36
CA SER A 90 -2.20 -8.05 -15.52
C SER A 90 -2.90 -9.30 -16.06
N THR A 91 -2.33 -10.49 -15.89
CA THR A 91 -2.71 -11.71 -16.60
C THR A 91 -3.40 -12.74 -15.73
N THR A 92 -3.12 -12.74 -14.43
CA THR A 92 -3.48 -13.82 -13.52
C THR A 92 -4.18 -13.28 -12.29
N ASP A 93 -5.22 -13.98 -11.86
CA ASP A 93 -5.88 -13.67 -10.60
C ASP A 93 -4.94 -13.96 -9.40
N PRO A 94 -5.07 -13.20 -8.31
CA PRO A 94 -4.06 -13.16 -7.25
C PRO A 94 -3.90 -14.48 -6.48
N SER A 95 -4.95 -15.27 -6.24
CA SER A 95 -4.80 -16.57 -5.56
C SER A 95 -4.02 -17.59 -6.40
N PRO A 96 -4.34 -17.82 -7.69
CA PRO A 96 -3.49 -18.64 -8.56
C PRO A 96 -2.07 -18.10 -8.70
N ALA A 97 -1.90 -16.77 -8.81
CA ALA A 97 -0.58 -16.15 -8.91
C ALA A 97 0.27 -16.39 -7.65
N LEU A 98 -0.32 -16.29 -6.46
CA LEU A 98 0.35 -16.59 -5.20
C LEU A 98 0.79 -18.05 -5.13
N ALA A 99 -0.08 -18.98 -5.53
CA ALA A 99 0.24 -20.40 -5.54
C ALA A 99 1.43 -20.72 -6.47
N ALA A 100 1.52 -20.03 -7.61
CA ALA A 100 2.59 -20.20 -8.58
C ALA A 100 3.90 -19.50 -8.18
N ASN A 101 3.82 -18.31 -7.55
CA ASN A 101 4.96 -17.41 -7.34
C ASN A 101 5.12 -16.98 -5.87
N GLN A 102 4.96 -17.91 -4.93
CA GLN A 102 4.95 -17.60 -3.49
C GLN A 102 6.16 -16.79 -3.03
N ALA A 103 7.36 -17.13 -3.49
CA ALA A 103 8.59 -16.41 -3.13
C ALA A 103 8.54 -14.93 -3.54
N ALA A 104 7.95 -14.61 -4.70
CA ALA A 104 7.80 -13.23 -5.16
C ALA A 104 6.78 -12.45 -4.31
N PHE A 105 5.69 -13.09 -3.88
CA PHE A 105 4.72 -12.48 -2.97
C PHE A 105 5.28 -12.21 -1.57
N LEU A 106 6.26 -12.99 -1.12
CA LEU A 106 6.92 -12.83 0.19
C LEU A 106 8.15 -11.94 0.14
N ALA A 107 8.53 -11.41 -1.03
CA ALA A 107 9.64 -10.49 -1.16
C ALA A 107 9.22 -9.07 -0.72
N PRO A 108 9.87 -8.46 0.30
CA PRO A 108 9.59 -7.07 0.66
C PRO A 108 9.85 -6.12 -0.51
N VAL A 109 9.00 -5.10 -0.64
CA VAL A 109 9.15 -4.06 -1.68
C VAL A 109 9.57 -2.75 -1.02
N PRO A 110 10.86 -2.37 -1.03
CA PRO A 110 11.35 -1.20 -0.28
C PRO A 110 10.66 0.12 -0.66
N ALA A 111 10.19 0.25 -1.90
CA ALA A 111 9.44 1.42 -2.36
C ALA A 111 8.13 1.65 -1.57
N PHE A 112 7.58 0.61 -0.95
CA PHE A 112 6.36 0.66 -0.14
C PHE A 112 6.60 0.51 1.37
N ARG A 113 7.86 0.53 1.81
CA ARG A 113 8.27 0.42 3.21
C ARG A 113 9.05 1.65 3.63
N CYS A 114 8.63 2.28 4.72
CA CYS A 114 9.40 3.36 5.33
C CYS A 114 10.58 2.74 6.10
N PRO A 115 11.85 3.08 5.79
CA PRO A 115 13.00 2.56 6.53
C PRO A 115 13.06 3.00 8.00
N SER A 116 12.31 4.04 8.41
CA SER A 116 12.18 4.41 9.83
C SER A 116 11.33 3.43 10.64
N ASP A 117 10.45 2.66 10.00
CA ASP A 117 9.61 1.67 10.68
C ASP A 117 10.44 0.41 10.99
N VAL A 118 10.56 0.11 12.28
CA VAL A 118 11.35 -0.99 12.85
C VAL A 118 10.54 -2.28 13.03
N GLY A 119 9.26 -2.26 12.66
CA GLY A 119 8.39 -3.43 12.67
C GLY A 119 8.81 -4.49 11.64
N PRO A 120 8.27 -5.71 11.78
CA PRO A 120 8.58 -6.81 10.88
C PRO A 120 8.24 -6.45 9.43
N ALA A 121 9.06 -6.91 8.48
CA ALA A 121 8.85 -6.65 7.05
C ALA A 121 7.65 -7.43 6.47
N LEU A 122 7.25 -8.51 7.14
CA LEU A 122 6.18 -9.41 6.76
C LEU A 122 5.15 -9.51 7.89
N HIS A 123 3.91 -9.79 7.53
CA HIS A 123 2.91 -10.26 8.49
C HIS A 123 3.31 -11.63 9.06
N ASN A 124 2.87 -11.94 10.29
CA ASN A 124 3.15 -13.24 10.90
C ASN A 124 2.16 -14.29 10.40
N ALA A 125 2.60 -15.09 9.43
CA ALA A 125 1.79 -16.18 8.87
C ALA A 125 1.35 -17.14 9.98
N GLY A 126 0.08 -17.56 9.99
CA GLY A 126 -0.42 -18.51 10.99
C GLY A 126 -0.90 -17.89 12.30
N ILE A 127 -0.50 -16.66 12.63
CA ILE A 127 -0.73 -16.05 13.96
C ILE A 127 -1.58 -14.79 13.86
N ASP A 128 -1.30 -13.90 12.91
CA ASP A 128 -2.03 -12.65 12.77
C ASP A 128 -3.39 -12.91 12.12
N PRO A 129 -4.53 -12.67 12.82
CA PRO A 129 -5.84 -12.80 12.22
C PRO A 129 -5.98 -11.78 11.10
N GLY A 130 -6.23 -12.25 9.89
CA GLY A 130 -6.28 -11.39 8.72
C GLY A 130 -6.67 -12.17 7.48
N TRP A 131 -7.21 -11.48 6.49
CA TRP A 131 -7.66 -12.12 5.26
C TRP A 131 -6.47 -12.68 4.47
N ALA A 132 -6.54 -13.95 4.08
CA ALA A 132 -5.55 -14.58 3.22
C ALA A 132 -5.82 -14.25 1.74
N ILE A 133 -4.76 -14.18 0.92
CA ILE A 133 -4.91 -14.14 -0.56
C ILE A 133 -5.16 -15.57 -1.07
N ALA A 134 -6.09 -16.28 -0.46
CA ALA A 134 -6.42 -17.65 -0.81
C ALA A 134 -7.94 -17.78 -1.02
N ARG A 135 -8.31 -18.19 -2.22
CA ARG A 135 -9.70 -18.45 -2.56
C ARG A 135 -10.28 -19.57 -1.68
N GLY A 136 -11.49 -19.35 -1.17
CA GLY A 136 -12.22 -20.30 -0.31
C GLY A 136 -11.92 -20.15 1.18
N THR A 137 -11.11 -19.17 1.60
CA THR A 137 -10.83 -18.91 3.02
C THR A 137 -11.82 -17.90 3.63
N SER A 138 -12.27 -18.14 4.86
CA SER A 138 -13.18 -17.27 5.60
C SER A 138 -12.45 -16.21 6.46
N SER A 139 -13.19 -15.21 6.96
CA SER A 139 -12.72 -14.27 7.99
C SER A 139 -12.18 -15.05 9.18
N GLY A 140 -10.90 -14.82 9.53
CA GLY A 140 -10.25 -15.50 10.65
C GLY A 140 -9.32 -16.64 10.23
N SER A 141 -9.23 -16.96 8.94
CA SER A 141 -8.15 -17.81 8.43
C SER A 141 -6.80 -17.13 8.67
N PRO A 142 -5.71 -17.87 8.91
CA PRO A 142 -4.40 -17.24 9.08
C PRO A 142 -3.93 -16.58 7.78
N ASN A 143 -3.32 -15.40 7.89
CA ASN A 143 -2.79 -14.72 6.71
C ASN A 143 -1.56 -15.44 6.12
N THR A 144 -1.23 -15.12 4.87
CA THR A 144 -0.13 -15.73 4.11
C THR A 144 1.26 -15.14 4.44
N GLY A 145 1.36 -14.19 5.38
CA GLY A 145 2.63 -13.55 5.75
C GLY A 145 3.18 -12.55 4.73
N LEU A 146 2.29 -11.84 4.04
CA LEU A 146 2.68 -10.89 2.99
C LEU A 146 3.47 -9.69 3.53
N PRO A 147 4.25 -9.00 2.67
CA PRO A 147 4.96 -7.79 3.04
C PRO A 147 4.04 -6.69 3.57
N VAL A 148 4.48 -6.03 4.64
CA VAL A 148 3.78 -4.88 5.20
C VAL A 148 4.08 -3.62 4.37
N SER A 149 3.09 -2.73 4.29
CA SER A 149 3.30 -1.38 3.74
C SER A 149 3.05 -0.29 4.79
N ASN A 150 3.81 0.81 4.66
CA ASN A 150 3.56 2.05 5.37
C ASN A 150 2.70 3.04 4.59
N TYR A 151 2.44 2.80 3.31
CA TYR A 151 1.74 3.77 2.47
C TYR A 151 0.32 3.30 2.22
N LEU A 152 -0.63 4.10 2.69
CA LEU A 152 -2.04 3.81 2.63
C LEU A 152 -2.73 4.74 1.64
N GLY A 153 -3.60 4.17 0.80
CA GLY A 153 -4.49 4.95 -0.03
C GLY A 153 -5.65 5.51 0.78
N SER A 154 -6.02 6.77 0.54
CA SER A 154 -7.28 7.34 1.03
C SER A 154 -8.43 6.63 0.33
N ASN A 155 -9.09 5.75 1.07
CA ASN A 155 -10.25 5.02 0.61
C ASN A 155 -11.54 5.73 1.03
N ASN A 156 -12.65 5.33 0.41
CA ASN A 156 -13.97 5.60 0.95
C ASN A 156 -14.32 4.54 2.01
N GLN A 157 -15.04 4.93 3.06
CA GLN A 157 -15.55 4.02 4.09
C GLN A 157 -16.69 3.16 3.49
N ALA A 158 -16.35 1.99 2.95
CA ALA A 158 -17.18 1.24 2.02
C ALA A 158 -17.64 -0.15 2.50
N TYR A 159 -17.79 -0.43 3.80
CA TYR A 159 -18.65 -1.56 4.19
C TYR A 159 -20.14 -1.21 4.05
N ILE A 160 -20.50 0.09 4.14
CA ILE A 160 -21.90 0.57 4.06
C ILE A 160 -22.35 0.82 2.60
N ARG A 161 -21.45 0.80 1.60
CA ARG A 161 -21.72 1.39 0.27
C ARG A 161 -21.32 0.53 -0.92
N SER A 162 -21.44 -0.79 -0.80
CA SER A 162 -21.12 -1.72 -1.89
C SER A 162 -21.99 -1.57 -3.15
N HIS A 163 -23.12 -0.82 -3.10
CA HIS A 163 -24.12 -0.85 -4.18
C HIS A 163 -24.76 0.49 -4.60
N THR A 164 -24.36 1.66 -4.09
CA THR A 164 -25.01 2.93 -4.49
C THR A 164 -24.05 4.10 -4.73
N PRO A 165 -24.28 4.92 -5.79
CA PRO A 165 -23.58 6.18 -5.98
C PRO A 165 -23.85 7.16 -4.83
N SER A 166 -22.93 8.09 -4.61
CA SER A 166 -23.09 9.20 -3.67
C SER A 166 -24.39 9.97 -3.93
N ASN A 167 -25.26 10.09 -2.92
CA ASN A 167 -26.42 10.99 -2.94
C ASN A 167 -26.10 12.25 -2.11
N PRO A 168 -25.91 13.42 -2.75
CA PRO A 168 -25.64 14.67 -2.03
C PRO A 168 -26.82 15.17 -1.18
N ALA A 169 -28.05 14.69 -1.42
CA ALA A 169 -29.26 15.25 -0.83
C ALA A 169 -29.65 14.68 0.55
N ASN A 170 -29.05 13.58 1.00
CA ASN A 170 -29.46 12.90 2.25
C ASN A 170 -28.39 12.93 3.37
N GLY A 171 -27.34 13.73 3.23
CA GLY A 171 -26.37 13.95 4.31
C GLY A 171 -25.53 12.74 4.73
N THR A 172 -25.58 11.61 4.00
CA THR A 172 -24.72 10.45 4.26
C THR A 172 -23.31 10.64 3.69
N THR A 173 -22.65 11.74 4.01
CA THR A 173 -21.26 12.04 3.64
C THR A 173 -20.33 11.65 4.78
N GLY A 174 -19.25 10.89 4.52
CA GLY A 174 -18.34 10.42 5.56
C GLY A 174 -16.86 10.60 5.24
N ALA A 175 -16.39 10.02 4.13
CA ALA A 175 -15.06 10.27 3.59
C ALA A 175 -15.02 9.72 2.17
N ILE A 176 -14.90 10.57 1.15
CA ILE A 176 -14.85 10.14 -0.26
C ILE A 176 -13.37 10.16 -0.67
N GLY A 177 -12.62 9.12 -0.30
CA GLY A 177 -11.25 8.92 -0.80
C GLY A 177 -11.25 8.57 -2.30
N VAL A 178 -10.09 8.65 -2.95
CA VAL A 178 -9.97 8.37 -4.40
C VAL A 178 -9.96 6.87 -4.72
N PHE A 179 -9.59 6.04 -3.74
CA PHE A 179 -9.51 4.60 -3.92
C PHE A 179 -10.82 3.90 -3.55
N PHE A 180 -11.52 3.36 -4.56
CA PHE A 180 -12.76 2.60 -4.41
C PHE A 180 -12.60 1.13 -4.83
N ARG A 181 -13.45 0.25 -4.28
CA ARG A 181 -13.64 -1.11 -4.80
C ARG A 181 -14.11 -1.04 -6.24
N ASP A 182 -13.37 -1.67 -7.15
CA ASP A 182 -13.71 -1.87 -8.58
C ASP A 182 -14.07 -0.63 -9.41
N LYS A 183 -13.91 0.57 -8.86
CA LYS A 183 -14.19 1.83 -9.55
C LYS A 183 -12.92 2.66 -9.66
N ALA A 184 -12.59 3.01 -10.90
CA ALA A 184 -11.52 3.95 -11.20
C ALA A 184 -12.07 5.38 -11.18
N ILE A 185 -11.35 6.29 -10.54
CA ILE A 185 -11.72 7.71 -10.39
C ILE A 185 -10.84 8.56 -11.30
N LYS A 186 -11.42 9.50 -12.02
CA LYS A 186 -10.67 10.45 -12.87
C LYS A 186 -10.47 11.76 -12.11
N ILE A 187 -9.43 12.53 -12.46
CA ILE A 187 -9.23 13.89 -11.91
C ILE A 187 -10.50 14.74 -12.04
N LYS A 188 -11.22 14.67 -13.17
CA LYS A 188 -12.48 15.40 -13.36
C LYS A 188 -13.61 15.02 -12.40
N ASP A 189 -13.53 13.83 -11.79
CA ASP A 189 -14.53 13.36 -10.83
C ASP A 189 -14.24 13.88 -9.41
N ILE A 190 -13.08 14.54 -9.19
CA ILE A 190 -12.68 15.21 -7.95
C ILE A 190 -13.12 16.68 -8.02
N VAL A 191 -14.41 16.91 -7.75
CA VAL A 191 -15.09 18.19 -7.98
C VAL A 191 -14.69 19.31 -7.01
N ASP A 192 -14.16 18.97 -5.83
CA ASP A 192 -13.67 19.91 -4.82
C ASP A 192 -12.18 20.29 -4.99
N GLY A 193 -11.51 19.71 -6.00
CA GLY A 193 -10.16 20.04 -6.43
C GLY A 193 -9.09 19.12 -5.84
N THR A 194 -8.11 18.75 -6.68
CA THR A 194 -7.04 17.81 -6.30
C THR A 194 -6.15 18.30 -5.16
N SER A 195 -6.08 19.62 -4.93
CA SER A 195 -5.34 20.21 -3.81
C SER A 195 -6.02 20.03 -2.46
N LYS A 196 -7.30 19.63 -2.44
CA LYS A 196 -8.09 19.40 -1.22
C LYS A 196 -8.34 17.91 -0.94
N THR A 197 -7.86 17.03 -1.83
CA THR A 197 -8.11 15.59 -1.76
C THR A 197 -6.82 14.85 -1.45
N LEU A 198 -6.84 14.02 -0.42
CA LEU A 198 -5.74 13.11 -0.12
C LEU A 198 -5.82 11.89 -1.04
N LEU A 199 -4.71 11.55 -1.70
CA LEU A 199 -4.59 10.32 -2.49
C LEU A 199 -4.02 9.19 -1.64
N ALA A 200 -2.80 9.35 -1.14
CA ALA A 200 -2.12 8.39 -0.29
C ALA A 200 -1.38 9.12 0.84
N GLY A 201 -1.19 8.43 1.95
CA GLY A 201 -0.45 8.93 3.11
C GLY A 201 0.46 7.84 3.67
N GLU A 202 1.39 8.25 4.52
CA GLU A 202 2.25 7.33 5.27
C GLU A 202 1.64 7.09 6.66
N ARG A 203 1.66 5.84 7.12
CA ARG A 203 1.49 5.46 8.52
C ARG A 203 2.86 5.16 9.13
N SER A 204 3.13 5.80 10.26
CA SER A 204 4.32 5.57 11.09
C SER A 204 4.07 4.50 12.14
#